data_AF-A0A6I9P9R6-F1
#
_entry.id   AF-A0A6I9P9R6-F1
#
_cell.length_a   1.000
_cell.length_b   1.000
_cell.length_c   1.000
_cell.angle_alpha   90.00
_cell.angle_beta   90.00
_cell.angle_gamma   90.00
#
_symmetry.space_group_name_H-M   'P 1'
#
loop_
_entity.id
_entity.type
_entity.pdbx_description
1 polymer ?
#
loop_
_entity_poly.entity_id
_entity_poly.type
_entity_poly.pdbx_seq_one_letter_code
_entity_poly.pdbx_strand_id
1 'polypeptide(L)'
;MSVFPLFLLQPALAWTTFRVGLYCGFFIILAIAFILSGAVFVRFENIWPLVRIYRGGFLLIQFLFLLGINTYGWRQAGVNHVLIFEINPRNNLSHQHLFEIAGFLGVLWCLSILSCLYSDYTYLPMQINPLILYGFMLLFLINPFKTGYYKSRFWLLKLLFRVLTAPFHRVEFADFWLADQLNSLVFVLMDLEYLVCYYIFELQWSNSRGLLPRDQDSGGHVCHSYSYGLRAVIQCLPAWFRFVQCLRRYRDTKRAFPHLVNAGKYSTTFFVVTFAALYATHRGRSQETENI
;
A
#
# COMPACT_ATOMS: atom_id res chain seq x y z
N MET A 1 -16.69 -10.09 -43.53
CA MET A 1 -15.92 -8.83 -43.59
C MET A 1 -16.74 -7.77 -42.86
N SER A 2 -16.42 -7.52 -41.60
CA SER A 2 -17.04 -6.46 -40.80
C SER A 2 -15.91 -5.80 -40.00
N VAL A 3 -15.20 -4.90 -40.68
CA VAL A 3 -14.26 -3.97 -40.05
C VAL A 3 -15.11 -3.03 -39.21
N PHE A 4 -15.26 -3.36 -37.93
CA PHE A 4 -15.76 -2.41 -36.94
C PHE A 4 -14.79 -1.22 -36.95
N PRO A 5 -15.25 0.03 -37.15
CA PRO A 5 -14.33 1.14 -37.34
C PRO A 5 -13.56 1.39 -36.03
N LEU A 6 -12.26 1.09 -36.06
CA LEU A 6 -11.30 1.33 -34.96
C LEU A 6 -11.31 2.79 -34.48
N PHE A 7 -11.82 3.70 -35.32
CA PHE A 7 -11.78 5.15 -35.14
C PHE A 7 -12.61 5.68 -33.95
N LEU A 8 -13.68 4.97 -33.56
CA LEU A 8 -14.56 5.42 -32.46
C LEU A 8 -14.04 5.02 -31.06
N LEU A 9 -13.12 4.05 -30.98
CA LEU A 9 -12.45 3.64 -29.73
C LEU A 9 -11.16 4.43 -29.45
N GLN A 10 -10.62 5.14 -30.46
CA GLN A 10 -9.40 5.95 -30.35
C GLN A 10 -9.50 7.18 -29.43
N PRO A 11 -10.58 7.98 -29.37
CA PRO A 11 -10.57 9.23 -28.60
C PRO A 11 -10.52 9.01 -27.07
N ALA A 12 -11.20 7.99 -26.54
CA ALA A 12 -11.16 7.67 -25.10
C ALA A 12 -9.79 7.12 -24.66
N LEU A 13 -9.12 6.37 -25.55
CA LEU A 13 -7.78 5.85 -25.34
C LEU A 13 -6.73 6.97 -25.44
N ALA A 14 -6.89 7.90 -26.38
CA ALA A 14 -6.02 9.05 -26.55
C ALA A 14 -6.09 9.99 -25.33
N TRP A 15 -7.28 10.28 -24.81
CA TRP A 15 -7.46 11.10 -23.61
C TRP A 15 -6.86 10.48 -22.35
N THR A 16 -6.97 9.15 -22.22
CA THR A 16 -6.35 8.43 -21.10
C THR A 16 -4.82 8.49 -21.21
N THR A 17 -4.28 8.26 -22.40
CA THR A 17 -2.83 8.34 -22.66
C THR A 17 -2.29 9.74 -22.39
N PHE A 18 -3.00 10.79 -22.82
CA PHE A 18 -2.65 12.17 -22.54
C PHE A 18 -2.61 12.46 -21.03
N ARG A 19 -3.65 12.05 -20.29
CA ARG A 19 -3.69 12.23 -18.82
C ARG A 19 -2.56 11.50 -18.11
N VAL A 20 -2.24 10.27 -18.54
CA VAL A 20 -1.09 9.52 -18.03
C VAL A 20 0.22 10.30 -18.25
N GLY A 21 0.44 10.83 -19.46
CA GLY A 21 1.59 11.66 -19.77
C GLY A 21 1.66 12.94 -18.92
N LEU A 22 0.52 13.62 -18.76
CA LEU A 22 0.40 14.82 -17.93
C LEU A 22 0.74 14.54 -16.45
N TYR A 23 0.16 13.49 -15.86
CA TYR A 23 0.44 13.11 -14.48
C TYR A 23 1.89 12.68 -14.28
N CYS A 24 2.48 11.98 -15.25
CA CYS A 24 3.90 11.62 -15.23
C CYS A 24 4.80 12.88 -15.23
N GLY A 25 4.50 13.85 -16.11
CA GLY A 25 5.22 15.12 -16.16
C GLY A 25 5.13 15.91 -14.84
N PHE A 26 3.93 16.08 -14.29
CA PHE A 26 3.74 16.73 -12.99
C PHE A 26 4.44 15.98 -11.86
N PHE A 27 4.36 14.65 -11.84
CA PHE A 27 5.03 13.84 -10.84
C PHE A 27 6.55 14.06 -10.85
N ILE A 28 7.18 14.05 -12.03
CA ILE A 28 8.63 14.29 -12.17
C ILE A 28 9.01 15.68 -11.63
N ILE A 29 8.30 16.73 -12.05
CA ILE A 29 8.58 18.10 -11.60
C ILE A 29 8.43 18.22 -10.08
N LEU A 30 7.33 17.69 -9.52
CA LEU A 30 7.08 17.76 -8.08
C LEU A 30 8.05 16.88 -7.28
N ALA A 31 8.48 15.73 -7.81
CA ALA A 31 9.47 14.88 -7.18
C ALA A 31 10.84 15.57 -7.11
N ILE A 32 11.26 16.26 -8.19
CA ILE A 32 12.47 17.09 -8.18
C ILE A 32 12.34 18.21 -7.14
N ALA A 33 11.21 18.92 -7.12
CA ALA A 33 10.96 19.96 -6.13
C ALA A 33 11.01 19.42 -4.69
N PHE A 34 10.45 18.24 -4.44
CA PHE A 34 10.50 17.56 -3.15
C PHE A 34 11.93 17.22 -2.74
N ILE A 35 12.73 16.64 -3.64
CA ILE A 35 14.13 16.29 -3.37
C ILE A 35 14.94 17.55 -3.03
N LEU A 36 14.81 18.61 -3.83
CA LEU A 36 15.49 19.88 -3.60
C LEU A 36 15.06 20.54 -2.28
N SER A 37 13.75 20.55 -1.99
CA SER A 37 13.21 21.08 -0.74
C SER A 37 13.72 20.28 0.46
N GLY A 38 13.67 18.95 0.38
CA GLY A 38 14.19 18.06 1.42
C GLY A 38 15.66 18.33 1.74
N ALA A 39 16.50 18.51 0.72
CA ALA A 39 17.93 18.82 0.91
C ALA A 39 18.19 20.16 1.61
N VAL A 40 17.25 21.11 1.53
CA VAL A 40 17.38 22.44 2.15
C VAL A 40 16.75 22.48 3.54
N PHE A 41 15.52 22.01 3.70
CA PHE A 41 14.74 22.11 4.94
C PHE A 41 15.15 21.08 6.00
N VAL A 42 15.60 19.90 5.57
CA VAL A 42 15.88 18.79 6.48
C VAL A 42 17.38 18.65 6.74
N ARG A 43 17.92 19.52 7.62
CA ARG A 43 19.34 19.43 8.02
C ARG A 43 19.57 18.91 9.43
N PHE A 44 18.67 19.22 10.36
CA PHE A 44 18.86 18.93 11.79
C PHE A 44 17.63 18.30 12.46
N GLU A 45 16.63 17.89 11.68
CA GLU A 45 15.37 17.37 12.20
C GLU A 45 15.30 15.83 12.05
N ASN A 46 14.58 15.18 12.95
CA ASN A 46 14.34 13.74 12.86
C ASN A 46 13.26 13.44 11.81
N ILE A 47 13.67 12.92 10.65
CA ILE A 47 12.74 12.61 9.54
C ILE A 47 12.02 11.28 9.63
N TRP A 48 12.40 10.39 10.54
CA TRP A 48 11.87 9.03 10.53
C TRP A 48 10.35 8.96 10.66
N PRO A 49 9.67 9.78 11.48
CA PRO A 49 8.20 9.83 11.51
C PRO A 49 7.61 10.20 10.15
N LEU A 50 8.11 11.28 9.54
CA LEU A 50 7.66 11.75 8.22
C LEU A 50 7.89 10.68 7.14
N VAL A 51 9.08 10.10 7.09
CA VAL A 51 9.43 9.05 6.11
C VAL A 51 8.51 7.86 6.25
N ARG A 52 8.28 7.35 7.45
CA ARG A 52 7.40 6.18 7.66
C ARG A 52 5.96 6.47 7.27
N ILE A 53 5.45 7.65 7.64
CA ILE A 53 4.09 8.08 7.31
C ILE A 53 3.88 8.18 5.81
N TYR A 54 4.84 8.67 5.04
CA TYR A 54 4.70 8.80 3.58
C TYR A 54 5.17 7.57 2.79
N ARG A 55 6.03 6.72 3.35
CA ARG A 55 6.56 5.52 2.69
C ARG A 55 5.47 4.54 2.31
N GLY A 56 4.55 4.22 3.21
CA GLY A 56 3.47 3.26 2.95
C GLY A 56 2.63 3.64 1.73
N GLY A 57 2.19 4.90 1.66
CA GLY A 57 1.43 5.45 0.53
C GLY A 57 2.24 5.45 -0.77
N PHE A 58 3.52 5.81 -0.72
CA PHE A 58 4.40 5.77 -1.90
C PHE A 58 4.56 4.34 -2.44
N LEU A 59 4.82 3.37 -1.56
CA LEU A 59 4.95 1.96 -1.94
C LEU A 59 3.65 1.40 -2.54
N LEU A 60 2.49 1.82 -2.04
CA LEU A 60 1.21 1.46 -2.64
C LEU A 60 1.06 2.03 -4.06
N ILE A 61 1.44 3.29 -4.28
CA ILE A 61 1.43 3.93 -5.61
C ILE A 61 2.41 3.22 -6.56
N GLN A 62 3.62 2.94 -6.09
CA GLN A 62 4.65 2.17 -6.82
C GLN A 62 4.11 0.80 -7.21
N PHE A 63 3.42 0.10 -6.30
CA PHE A 63 2.79 -1.18 -6.57
C PHE A 63 1.73 -1.09 -7.67
N LEU A 64 0.86 -0.08 -7.65
CA LEU A 64 -0.14 0.14 -8.70
C LEU A 64 0.52 0.42 -10.07
N PHE A 65 1.61 1.18 -10.08
CA PHE A 65 2.38 1.42 -11.30
C PHE A 65 2.99 0.12 -11.85
N LEU A 66 3.62 -0.70 -10.99
CA LEU A 66 4.17 -2.00 -11.38
C LEU A 66 3.08 -2.98 -11.83
N LEU A 67 1.89 -2.93 -11.24
CA LEU A 67 0.73 -3.69 -11.72
C LEU A 67 0.31 -3.24 -13.13
N GLY A 68 0.40 -1.94 -13.43
CA GLY A 68 0.26 -1.40 -14.78
C GLY A 68 1.27 -2.00 -15.77
N ILE A 69 2.55 -2.08 -15.39
CA ILE A 69 3.60 -2.72 -16.21
C ILE A 69 3.29 -4.21 -16.43
N ASN A 70 2.93 -4.94 -15.36
CA ASN A 70 2.62 -6.36 -15.45
C ASN A 70 1.44 -6.62 -16.40
N THR A 71 0.36 -5.85 -16.27
CA THR A 71 -0.81 -5.98 -17.14
C THR A 71 -0.52 -5.58 -18.58
N TYR A 72 0.38 -4.62 -18.82
CA TYR A 72 0.89 -4.32 -20.16
C TYR A 72 1.66 -5.51 -20.73
N GLY A 73 2.62 -6.06 -19.98
CA GLY A 73 3.41 -7.23 -20.40
C GLY A 73 2.55 -8.46 -20.71
N TRP A 74 1.55 -8.75 -19.86
CA TRP A 74 0.60 -9.84 -20.10
C TRP A 74 -0.17 -9.66 -21.40
N ARG A 75 -0.59 -8.44 -21.73
CA ARG A 75 -1.28 -8.15 -23.00
C ARG A 75 -0.35 -8.33 -24.20
N GLN A 76 0.89 -7.87 -24.11
CA GLN A 76 1.88 -8.06 -25.18
C GLN A 76 2.20 -9.54 -25.41
N ALA A 77 2.26 -10.34 -24.35
CA ALA A 77 2.49 -11.77 -24.42
C ALA A 77 1.23 -12.61 -24.78
N GLY A 78 0.08 -11.97 -25.05
CA GLY A 78 -1.16 -12.67 -25.37
C GLY A 78 -1.84 -13.39 -24.19
N VAL A 79 -1.45 -13.10 -22.95
CA VAL A 79 -2.04 -13.71 -21.75
C VAL A 79 -3.38 -13.04 -21.42
N ASN A 80 -4.46 -13.84 -21.45
CA ASN A 80 -5.81 -13.39 -21.11
C ASN A 80 -6.02 -13.28 -19.59
N HIS A 81 -5.37 -12.29 -18.98
CA HIS A 81 -5.50 -11.99 -17.54
C HIS A 81 -6.96 -11.71 -17.13
N VAL A 82 -7.79 -11.14 -18.01
CA VAL A 82 -9.21 -10.89 -17.71
C VAL A 82 -9.95 -12.20 -17.40
N LEU A 83 -9.72 -13.24 -18.21
CA LEU A 83 -10.28 -14.56 -17.98
C LEU A 83 -9.67 -15.23 -16.74
N ILE A 84 -8.34 -15.18 -16.59
CA ILE A 84 -7.62 -15.84 -15.49
C ILE A 84 -8.05 -15.29 -14.12
N PHE A 85 -8.29 -13.98 -14.04
CA PHE A 85 -8.77 -13.32 -12.81
C PHE A 85 -10.30 -13.33 -12.69
N GLU A 86 -11.02 -13.98 -13.61
CA GLU A 86 -12.49 -14.03 -13.64
C GLU A 86 -13.13 -12.63 -13.61
N ILE A 87 -12.47 -11.66 -14.25
CA ILE A 87 -12.93 -10.28 -14.34
C ILE A 87 -13.94 -10.17 -15.47
N ASN A 88 -14.99 -9.36 -15.29
CA ASN A 88 -15.95 -9.09 -16.35
C ASN A 88 -15.24 -8.40 -17.55
N PRO A 89 -15.27 -8.98 -18.76
CA PRO A 89 -14.58 -8.41 -19.93
C PRO A 89 -15.05 -7.00 -20.31
N ARG A 90 -16.31 -6.66 -20.01
CA ARG A 90 -16.89 -5.34 -20.30
C ARG A 90 -16.46 -4.27 -19.31
N ASN A 91 -15.82 -4.66 -18.21
CA ASN A 91 -15.44 -3.76 -17.14
C ASN A 91 -14.13 -4.23 -16.49
N ASN A 92 -13.06 -4.28 -17.29
CA ASN A 92 -11.70 -4.44 -16.78
C ASN A 92 -10.96 -3.11 -16.82
N LEU A 93 -10.01 -2.93 -15.90
CA LEU A 93 -9.04 -1.86 -15.98
C LEU A 93 -7.99 -2.22 -17.03
N SER A 94 -7.70 -1.27 -17.91
CA SER A 94 -6.55 -1.37 -18.82
C SER A 94 -5.26 -0.98 -18.09
N HIS A 95 -4.11 -1.37 -18.65
CA HIS A 95 -2.81 -0.93 -18.14
C HIS A 95 -2.70 0.61 -18.13
N GLN A 96 -3.30 1.30 -19.11
CA GLN A 96 -3.34 2.76 -19.14
C GLN A 96 -4.16 3.34 -17.99
N HIS A 97 -5.30 2.74 -17.64
CA HIS A 97 -6.09 3.18 -16.48
C HIS A 97 -5.33 2.95 -15.16
N LEU A 98 -4.56 1.86 -15.06
CA LEU A 98 -3.71 1.62 -13.89
C LEU A 98 -2.60 2.68 -13.77
N PHE A 99 -1.94 3.03 -14.89
CA PHE A 99 -0.96 4.12 -14.92
C PHE A 99 -1.59 5.47 -14.62
N GLU A 100 -2.82 5.72 -15.07
CA GLU A 100 -3.55 6.95 -14.78
C GLU A 100 -3.82 7.09 -13.29
N ILE A 101 -4.35 6.03 -12.66
CA ILE A 101 -4.62 6.00 -11.21
C ILE A 101 -3.31 6.17 -10.42
N ALA A 102 -2.27 5.41 -10.76
CA ALA A 102 -0.98 5.50 -10.08
C ALA A 102 -0.34 6.90 -10.24
N GLY A 103 -0.37 7.47 -11.45
CA GLY A 103 0.14 8.82 -11.71
C GLY A 103 -0.63 9.90 -10.96
N PHE A 104 -1.97 9.83 -10.97
CA PHE A 104 -2.82 10.77 -10.24
C PHE A 104 -2.54 10.72 -8.72
N LEU A 105 -2.51 9.52 -8.14
CA LEU A 105 -2.18 9.34 -6.72
C LEU A 105 -0.73 9.76 -6.41
N GLY A 106 0.21 9.54 -7.33
CA GLY A 106 1.59 9.99 -7.23
C GLY A 106 1.71 11.51 -7.16
N VAL A 107 0.98 12.23 -8.01
CA VAL A 107 0.91 13.70 -7.97
C VAL A 107 0.33 14.17 -6.63
N LEU A 108 -0.78 13.58 -6.16
CA LEU A 108 -1.35 13.92 -4.86
C LEU A 108 -0.40 13.64 -3.70
N TRP A 109 0.37 12.54 -3.77
CA TRP A 109 1.39 12.22 -2.78
C TRP A 109 2.49 13.27 -2.74
N CYS A 110 3.02 13.69 -3.91
CA CYS A 110 4.03 14.74 -3.99
C CYS A 110 3.50 16.09 -3.50
N LEU A 111 2.28 16.46 -3.86
CA LEU A 111 1.64 17.69 -3.38
C LEU A 111 1.46 17.66 -1.86
N SER A 112 1.03 16.53 -1.30
CA SER A 112 0.84 16.38 0.14
C SER A 112 2.16 16.51 0.90
N ILE A 113 3.22 15.83 0.48
CA ILE A 113 4.52 15.89 1.19
C ILE A 113 5.19 17.27 1.02
N LEU A 114 5.06 17.92 -0.14
CA LEU A 114 5.53 19.30 -0.32
C LEU A 114 4.74 20.26 0.56
N SER A 115 3.41 20.19 0.55
CA SER A 115 2.55 21.01 1.42
C SER A 115 2.87 20.79 2.90
N CYS A 116 3.24 19.57 3.27
CA CYS A 116 3.73 19.23 4.61
C CYS A 116 5.05 19.94 4.94
N LEU A 117 6.04 19.90 4.04
CA LEU A 117 7.33 20.60 4.23
C LEU A 117 7.17 22.12 4.29
N TYR A 118 6.24 22.68 3.52
CA TYR A 118 5.93 24.11 3.47
C TYR A 118 4.77 24.51 4.39
N SER A 119 4.49 23.75 5.45
CA SER A 119 3.36 23.98 6.38
C SER A 119 3.31 25.39 6.97
N ASP A 120 4.46 26.00 7.26
CA ASP A 120 4.57 27.37 7.76
C ASP A 120 4.03 28.40 6.75
N TYR A 121 4.06 28.10 5.45
CA TYR A 121 3.56 28.98 4.38
C TYR A 121 2.14 28.64 3.94
N THR A 122 1.72 27.38 4.06
CA THR A 122 0.37 26.93 3.68
C THR A 122 -0.66 27.14 4.79
N TYR A 123 -0.23 27.56 5.99
CA TYR A 123 -1.04 27.70 7.20
C TYR A 123 -1.79 26.41 7.58
N LEU A 124 -1.29 25.27 7.11
CA LEU A 124 -1.87 23.95 7.33
C LEU A 124 -0.87 23.12 8.14
N PRO A 125 -1.19 22.71 9.39
CA PRO A 125 -0.31 21.91 10.22
C PRO A 125 0.19 20.66 9.48
N MET A 126 1.47 20.32 9.68
CA MET A 126 2.14 19.24 8.93
C MET A 126 1.34 17.94 8.94
N GLN A 127 0.73 17.62 10.07
CA GLN A 127 0.05 16.35 10.35
C GLN A 127 -1.31 16.23 9.64
N ILE A 128 -1.89 17.34 9.20
CA ILE A 128 -3.16 17.29 8.46
C ILE A 128 -2.92 16.80 7.02
N ASN A 129 -1.78 17.13 6.41
CA ASN A 129 -1.46 16.75 5.02
C ASN A 129 -1.55 15.23 4.73
N PRO A 130 -0.90 14.34 5.51
CA PRO A 130 -1.02 12.91 5.28
C PRO A 130 -2.43 12.39 5.62
N LEU A 131 -3.14 12.95 6.61
CA LEU A 131 -4.53 12.56 6.90
C LEU A 131 -5.46 12.87 5.73
N ILE A 132 -5.30 14.04 5.09
CA ILE A 132 -6.05 14.38 3.88
C ILE A 132 -5.73 13.38 2.76
N LEU A 133 -4.45 13.04 2.56
CA LEU A 133 -4.04 12.10 1.51
C LEU A 133 -4.61 10.70 1.72
N TYR A 134 -4.39 10.11 2.90
CA TYR A 134 -4.87 8.76 3.22
C TYR A 134 -6.40 8.71 3.35
N GLY A 135 -7.01 9.75 3.90
CA GLY A 135 -8.45 9.93 3.93
C GLY A 135 -9.04 9.96 2.54
N PHE A 136 -8.45 10.73 1.62
CA PHE A 136 -8.84 10.75 0.22
C PHE A 136 -8.68 9.37 -0.45
N MET A 137 -7.56 8.69 -0.27
CA MET A 137 -7.34 7.35 -0.83
C MET A 137 -8.38 6.34 -0.34
N LEU A 138 -8.68 6.35 0.96
CA LEU A 138 -9.67 5.47 1.58
C LEU A 138 -11.08 5.79 1.07
N LEU A 139 -11.48 7.07 1.12
CA LEU A 139 -12.77 7.53 0.62
C LEU A 139 -12.94 7.24 -0.87
N PHE A 140 -11.88 7.44 -1.68
CA PHE A 140 -11.87 7.08 -3.09
C PHE A 140 -12.11 5.57 -3.26
N LEU A 141 -11.49 4.71 -2.47
CA LEU A 141 -11.66 3.26 -2.58
C LEU A 141 -13.08 2.82 -2.19
N ILE A 142 -13.61 3.30 -1.06
CA ILE A 142 -14.92 2.84 -0.51
C ILE A 142 -16.12 3.61 -1.06
N ASN A 143 -15.92 4.71 -1.78
CA ASN A 143 -16.99 5.58 -2.25
C ASN A 143 -18.07 4.79 -3.02
N PRO A 144 -19.34 4.81 -2.56
CA PRO A 144 -20.40 3.99 -3.14
C PRO A 144 -20.99 4.57 -4.43
N PHE A 145 -20.67 5.81 -4.80
CA PHE A 145 -21.19 6.41 -6.02
C PHE A 145 -20.56 5.78 -7.27
N LYS A 146 -21.33 5.72 -8.37
CA LYS A 146 -20.95 5.13 -9.69
C LYS A 146 -19.91 5.97 -10.46
N THR A 147 -18.99 6.61 -9.75
CA THR A 147 -17.89 7.43 -10.30
C THR A 147 -16.55 6.71 -10.15
N GLY A 148 -15.50 7.20 -10.81
CA GLY A 148 -14.10 6.75 -10.60
C GLY A 148 -13.88 5.24 -10.59
N TYR A 149 -14.12 4.52 -11.69
CA TYR A 149 -13.87 3.07 -11.76
C TYR A 149 -14.64 2.20 -10.72
N TYR A 150 -15.85 2.64 -10.32
CA TYR A 150 -16.72 2.01 -9.30
C TYR A 150 -16.68 0.48 -9.26
N LYS A 151 -16.99 -0.19 -10.39
CA LYS A 151 -17.07 -1.65 -10.44
C LYS A 151 -15.72 -2.32 -10.12
N SER A 152 -14.60 -1.73 -10.51
CA SER A 152 -13.25 -2.25 -10.21
C SER A 152 -12.88 -2.05 -8.75
N ARG A 153 -13.27 -0.92 -8.15
CA ARG A 153 -13.09 -0.65 -6.71
C ARG A 153 -13.83 -1.67 -5.85
N PHE A 154 -15.11 -1.90 -6.15
CA PHE A 154 -15.92 -2.90 -5.43
C PHE A 154 -15.46 -4.34 -5.70
N TRP A 155 -14.92 -4.63 -6.90
CA TRP A 155 -14.27 -5.92 -7.16
C TRP A 155 -13.05 -6.11 -6.24
N LEU A 156 -12.18 -5.11 -6.09
CA LEU A 156 -11.03 -5.16 -5.18
C LEU A 156 -11.48 -5.31 -3.72
N LEU A 157 -12.48 -4.54 -3.27
CA LEU A 157 -13.01 -4.64 -1.91
C LEU A 157 -13.59 -6.03 -1.62
N LYS A 158 -14.36 -6.59 -2.56
CA LYS A 158 -14.88 -7.97 -2.45
C LYS A 158 -13.74 -8.98 -2.39
N LEU A 159 -12.68 -8.78 -3.16
CA LEU A 159 -11.52 -9.67 -3.18
C LEU A 159 -10.74 -9.61 -1.88
N LEU A 160 -10.48 -8.41 -1.35
CA LEU A 160 -9.89 -8.20 -0.03
C LEU A 160 -10.72 -8.89 1.06
N PHE A 161 -12.04 -8.69 1.04
CA PHE A 161 -12.93 -9.36 1.99
C PHE A 161 -12.79 -10.88 1.95
N ARG A 162 -12.81 -11.50 0.75
CA ARG A 162 -12.62 -12.94 0.60
C ARG A 162 -11.26 -13.44 1.08
N VAL A 163 -10.20 -12.65 0.91
CA VAL A 163 -8.87 -12.98 1.44
C VAL A 163 -8.88 -12.96 2.96
N LEU A 164 -9.52 -11.96 3.58
CA LEU A 164 -9.68 -11.87 5.04
C LEU A 164 -10.54 -13.01 5.61
N THR A 165 -11.57 -13.42 4.88
CA THR A 165 -12.50 -14.50 5.27
C THR A 165 -12.19 -15.84 4.58
N ALA A 166 -10.93 -16.04 4.15
CA ALA A 166 -10.48 -17.19 3.38
C ALA A 166 -10.88 -18.59 3.90
N PRO A 167 -11.00 -18.88 5.22
CA PRO A 167 -11.41 -20.24 5.62
C PRO A 167 -12.88 -20.55 5.28
N PHE A 168 -13.70 -19.53 5.02
CA PHE A 168 -15.15 -19.65 4.84
C PHE A 168 -15.61 -19.70 3.37
N HIS A 169 -14.73 -19.36 2.42
CA HIS A 169 -15.08 -19.34 1.00
C HIS A 169 -14.24 -20.33 0.19
N ARG A 170 -14.66 -20.59 -1.06
CA ARG A 170 -13.81 -21.29 -2.02
C ARG A 170 -12.72 -20.32 -2.47
N VAL A 171 -11.46 -20.79 -2.45
CA VAL A 171 -10.31 -19.97 -2.85
C VAL A 171 -10.16 -20.04 -4.36
N GLU A 172 -10.41 -18.91 -5.02
CA GLU A 172 -10.20 -18.72 -6.46
C GLU A 172 -8.78 -18.25 -6.77
N PHE A 173 -8.45 -18.16 -8.06
CA PHE A 173 -7.13 -17.69 -8.48
C PHE A 173 -6.86 -16.24 -8.05
N ALA A 174 -7.87 -15.35 -8.18
CA ALA A 174 -7.73 -13.95 -7.77
C ALA A 174 -7.46 -13.81 -6.27
N ASP A 175 -8.11 -14.63 -5.41
CA ASP A 175 -7.91 -14.62 -3.96
C ASP A 175 -6.47 -15.00 -3.61
N PHE A 176 -5.97 -16.06 -4.25
CA PHE A 176 -4.61 -16.57 -4.11
C PHE A 176 -3.57 -15.53 -4.57
N TRP A 177 -3.79 -14.91 -5.74
CA TRP A 177 -2.86 -13.95 -6.31
C TRP A 177 -2.78 -12.68 -5.45
N LEU A 178 -3.94 -12.14 -5.03
CA LEU A 178 -3.97 -10.93 -4.20
C LEU A 178 -3.28 -11.16 -2.86
N ALA A 179 -3.54 -12.29 -2.21
CA ALA A 179 -2.88 -12.63 -0.96
C ALA A 179 -1.36 -12.79 -1.13
N ASP A 180 -0.87 -13.24 -2.29
CA ASP A 180 0.57 -13.23 -2.59
C ASP A 180 1.12 -11.81 -2.74
N GLN A 181 0.37 -10.90 -3.37
CA GLN A 181 0.75 -9.49 -3.43
C GLN A 181 0.81 -8.86 -2.03
N LEU A 182 -0.11 -9.23 -1.13
CA LEU A 182 -0.09 -8.73 0.26
C LEU A 182 1.20 -9.08 1.00
N ASN A 183 1.86 -10.19 0.67
CA ASN A 183 3.15 -10.54 1.29
C ASN A 183 4.24 -9.53 0.91
N SER A 184 4.25 -9.06 -0.34
CA SER A 184 5.13 -7.96 -0.77
C SER A 184 4.73 -6.60 -0.19
N LEU A 185 3.45 -6.42 0.16
CA LEU A 185 2.90 -5.20 0.74
C LEU A 185 2.91 -5.20 2.29
N VAL A 186 3.61 -6.13 2.93
CA VAL A 186 3.69 -6.19 4.40
C VAL A 186 4.19 -4.86 5.00
N PHE A 187 5.15 -4.19 4.34
CA PHE A 187 5.64 -2.89 4.79
C PHE A 187 4.57 -1.80 4.73
N VAL A 188 3.66 -1.85 3.75
CA VAL A 188 2.54 -0.90 3.66
C VAL A 188 1.57 -1.11 4.83
N LEU A 189 1.28 -2.37 5.20
CA LEU A 189 0.42 -2.67 6.36
C LEU A 189 1.06 -2.23 7.68
N MET A 190 2.37 -2.41 7.81
CA MET A 190 3.12 -1.97 8.99
C MET A 190 3.21 -0.45 9.09
N ASP A 191 3.34 0.25 7.97
CA ASP A 191 3.32 1.72 7.94
C ASP A 191 1.91 2.27 8.20
N LEU A 192 0.87 1.56 7.78
CA LEU A 192 -0.52 1.92 8.10
C LEU A 192 -0.80 1.76 9.61
N GLU A 193 -0.29 0.70 10.24
CA GLU A 193 -0.34 0.58 11.70
C GLU A 193 0.43 1.69 12.39
N TYR A 194 1.67 1.96 11.95
CA TYR A 194 2.46 3.06 12.49
C TYR A 194 1.72 4.40 12.37
N LEU A 195 1.09 4.67 11.21
CA LEU A 195 0.25 5.86 11.00
C LEU A 195 -0.84 5.91 12.07
N VAL A 196 -1.66 4.87 12.21
CA VAL A 196 -2.76 4.85 13.20
C VAL A 196 -2.23 5.04 14.62
N CYS A 197 -1.18 4.33 15.00
CA CYS A 197 -0.57 4.44 16.33
C CYS A 197 -0.04 5.86 16.59
N TYR A 198 0.68 6.44 15.63
CA TYR A 198 1.27 7.77 15.75
C TYR A 198 0.21 8.83 16.04
N TYR A 199 -0.88 8.84 15.27
CA TYR A 199 -1.95 9.82 15.44
C TYR A 199 -2.74 9.68 16.74
N ILE A 200 -2.77 8.47 17.33
CA ILE A 200 -3.51 8.20 18.57
C ILE A 200 -2.65 8.45 19.81
N PHE A 201 -1.39 8.01 19.80
CA PHE A 201 -0.57 7.89 21.02
C PHE A 201 0.65 8.83 21.06
N GLU A 202 1.27 9.13 19.93
CA GLU A 202 2.53 9.92 19.88
C GLU A 202 2.31 11.37 19.42
N LEU A 203 1.24 11.65 18.67
CA LEU A 203 0.99 12.96 18.10
C LEU A 203 0.49 13.98 19.14
N GLN A 204 1.24 15.06 19.30
CA GLN A 204 0.81 16.25 20.02
C GLN A 204 0.25 17.31 19.06
N TRP A 205 -1.08 17.49 19.10
CA TRP A 205 -1.79 18.45 18.22
C TRP A 205 -1.40 19.92 18.43
N SER A 206 -0.86 20.27 19.60
CA SER A 206 -0.38 21.63 19.90
C SER A 206 0.89 22.01 19.15
N ASN A 207 1.67 21.03 18.68
CA ASN A 207 2.91 21.26 17.96
C ASN A 207 2.65 21.24 16.45
N SER A 208 2.75 22.39 15.76
CA SER A 208 2.52 22.47 14.31
C SER A 208 3.54 21.68 13.47
N ARG A 209 4.73 21.40 14.02
CA ARG A 209 5.82 20.62 13.41
C ARG A 209 5.93 19.20 13.95
N GLY A 210 4.83 18.62 14.42
CA GLY A 210 4.83 17.28 15.00
C GLY A 210 5.10 16.13 14.02
N LEU A 211 5.62 16.35 12.80
CA LEU A 211 6.22 15.30 11.95
C LEU A 211 7.73 15.45 11.77
N LEU A 212 8.29 16.57 12.20
CA LEU A 212 9.71 16.89 12.19
C LEU A 212 10.12 17.44 13.57
N PRO A 213 10.08 16.60 14.62
CA PRO A 213 10.51 17.02 15.94
C PRO A 213 12.00 17.37 15.91
N ARG A 214 12.34 18.51 16.52
CA ARG A 214 13.71 19.05 16.58
C ARG A 214 14.53 18.40 17.69
N ASP A 215 13.89 18.05 18.79
CA ASP A 215 14.49 17.30 19.89
C ASP A 215 13.95 15.86 19.91
N GLN A 216 14.72 14.94 20.52
CA GLN A 216 14.20 13.63 20.95
C GLN A 216 13.23 13.84 22.12
N ASP A 217 12.18 14.63 21.92
CA ASP A 217 11.18 14.86 22.95
C ASP A 217 10.60 13.49 23.33
N SER A 218 10.86 13.16 24.59
CA SER A 218 10.64 11.94 25.36
C SER A 218 9.18 11.45 25.40
N GLY A 219 8.44 11.52 24.30
CA GLY A 219 7.17 10.84 24.10
C GLY A 219 7.46 9.43 23.62
N GLY A 220 7.15 8.44 24.45
CA GLY A 220 7.62 7.06 24.32
C GLY A 220 7.51 6.51 22.89
N HIS A 221 8.54 5.77 22.47
CA HIS A 221 8.61 5.01 21.22
C HIS A 221 7.62 3.83 21.18
N VAL A 222 6.38 4.04 21.60
CA VAL A 222 5.35 3.03 21.77
C VAL A 222 4.99 2.43 20.41
N CYS A 223 4.91 3.26 19.37
CA CYS A 223 4.55 2.85 18.01
C CYS A 223 5.70 2.21 17.24
N HIS A 224 6.93 2.32 17.75
CA HIS A 224 8.09 1.60 17.20
C HIS A 224 8.40 0.31 17.97
N SER A 225 8.02 0.27 19.24
CA SER A 225 8.23 -0.90 20.08
C SER A 225 7.30 -2.04 19.66
N TYR A 226 7.79 -3.28 19.79
CA TYR A 226 6.95 -4.48 19.72
C TYR A 226 6.05 -4.61 20.97
N SER A 227 5.77 -3.51 21.68
CA SER A 227 5.37 -3.45 23.10
C SER A 227 4.16 -4.31 23.49
N TYR A 228 3.33 -4.74 22.54
CA TYR A 228 2.22 -5.67 22.76
C TYR A 228 2.07 -6.77 21.69
N GLY A 229 3.07 -7.01 20.84
CA GLY A 229 3.01 -8.02 19.78
C GLY A 229 2.12 -7.67 18.58
N LEU A 230 1.35 -6.57 18.62
CA LEU A 230 0.49 -6.12 17.50
C LEU A 230 1.29 -5.97 16.19
N ARG A 231 2.46 -5.33 16.26
CA ARG A 231 3.37 -5.16 15.12
C ARG A 231 3.81 -6.52 14.54
N ALA A 232 4.09 -7.50 15.39
CA ALA A 232 4.39 -8.87 14.95
C ALA A 232 3.16 -9.55 14.31
N VAL A 233 1.97 -9.37 14.88
CA VAL A 233 0.72 -9.89 14.31
C VAL A 233 0.49 -9.33 12.91
N ILE A 234 0.59 -8.02 12.72
CA ILE A 234 0.41 -7.37 11.42
C ILE A 234 1.44 -7.84 10.40
N GLN A 235 2.69 -8.00 10.83
CA GLN A 235 3.75 -8.56 9.99
C GLN A 235 3.44 -9.99 9.54
N CYS A 236 2.77 -10.79 10.37
CA CYS A 236 2.35 -12.15 10.03
C CYS A 236 1.06 -12.22 9.20
N LEU A 237 0.22 -11.18 9.18
CA LEU A 237 -1.12 -11.23 8.54
C LEU A 237 -1.07 -11.67 7.06
N PRO A 238 -0.22 -11.12 6.18
CA PRO A 238 -0.16 -11.56 4.79
C PRO A 238 0.18 -13.05 4.61
N ALA A 239 1.14 -13.54 5.40
CA ALA A 239 1.54 -14.94 5.37
C ALA A 239 0.44 -15.84 5.95
N TRP A 240 -0.27 -15.36 6.98
CA TRP A 240 -1.43 -16.04 7.56
C TRP A 240 -2.55 -16.22 6.54
N PHE A 241 -2.91 -15.19 5.77
CA PHE A 241 -3.94 -15.31 4.74
C PHE A 241 -3.58 -16.39 3.71
N ARG A 242 -2.32 -16.43 3.27
CA ARG A 242 -1.84 -17.46 2.33
C ARG A 242 -1.81 -18.85 2.94
N PHE A 243 -1.36 -18.96 4.18
CA PHE A 243 -1.37 -20.21 4.94
C PHE A 243 -2.79 -20.81 5.01
N VAL A 244 -3.77 -20.01 5.45
CA VAL A 244 -5.15 -20.48 5.59
C VAL A 244 -5.79 -20.79 4.24
N GLN A 245 -5.52 -20.00 3.19
CA GLN A 245 -5.97 -20.31 1.84
C GLN A 245 -5.41 -21.65 1.33
N CYS A 246 -4.14 -21.94 1.60
CA CYS A 246 -3.51 -23.21 1.23
C CYS A 246 -4.16 -24.40 1.97
N LEU A 247 -4.44 -24.26 3.27
CA LEU A 247 -5.17 -25.28 4.03
C LEU A 247 -6.59 -25.48 3.52
N ARG A 248 -7.30 -24.40 3.18
CA ARG A 248 -8.64 -24.46 2.57
C ARG A 248 -8.62 -25.23 1.25
N ARG A 249 -7.65 -24.96 0.36
CA ARG A 249 -7.53 -25.68 -0.92
C ARG A 249 -7.16 -27.15 -0.73
N TYR A 250 -6.34 -27.48 0.27
CA TYR A 250 -6.09 -28.87 0.64
C TYR A 250 -7.37 -29.56 1.11
N ARG A 251 -8.16 -28.91 1.97
CA ARG A 251 -9.45 -29.43 2.44
C ARG A 251 -10.39 -29.75 1.27
N ASP A 252 -10.45 -28.86 0.27
CA ASP A 252 -11.38 -28.95 -0.86
C ASP A 252 -10.97 -30.00 -1.89
N THR A 253 -9.67 -30.13 -2.17
CA THR A 253 -9.15 -30.99 -3.25
C THR A 253 -8.58 -32.31 -2.76
N LYS A 254 -8.27 -32.42 -1.46
CA LYS A 254 -7.52 -33.53 -0.82
C LYS A 254 -6.13 -33.79 -1.43
N ARG A 255 -5.60 -32.86 -2.22
CA ARG A 255 -4.26 -32.96 -2.83
C ARG A 255 -3.22 -32.30 -1.95
N ALA A 256 -2.33 -33.10 -1.36
CA ALA A 256 -1.27 -32.60 -0.49
C ALA A 256 -0.30 -31.66 -1.24
N PHE A 257 0.12 -32.04 -2.45
CA PHE A 257 0.90 -31.18 -3.33
C PHE A 257 0.00 -30.42 -4.32
N PRO A 258 0.19 -29.10 -4.52
CA PRO A 258 1.18 -28.21 -3.89
C PRO A 258 0.67 -27.54 -2.60
N HIS A 259 -0.54 -27.87 -2.12
CA HIS A 259 -1.24 -27.09 -1.10
C HIS A 259 -0.57 -27.09 0.27
N LEU A 260 -0.23 -28.25 0.83
CA LEU A 260 0.42 -28.36 2.14
C LEU A 260 1.87 -27.87 2.09
N VAL A 261 2.58 -28.09 0.99
CA VAL A 261 3.95 -27.57 0.80
C VAL A 261 3.94 -26.05 0.83
N ASN A 262 2.99 -25.42 0.12
CA ASN A 262 2.84 -23.97 0.18
C ASN A 262 2.39 -23.49 1.56
N ALA A 263 1.49 -24.20 2.25
CA ALA A 263 1.15 -23.87 3.64
C ALA A 263 2.41 -23.87 4.54
N GLY A 264 3.25 -24.90 4.42
CA GLY A 264 4.55 -24.98 5.08
C GLY A 264 5.43 -23.77 4.76
N LYS A 265 5.60 -23.43 3.48
CA LYS A 265 6.36 -22.25 3.02
C LYS A 265 5.88 -20.97 3.73
N TYR A 266 4.58 -20.66 3.71
CA TYR A 266 4.08 -19.43 4.32
C TYR A 266 4.12 -19.45 5.85
N SER A 267 4.05 -20.63 6.49
CA SER A 267 4.18 -20.75 7.94
C SER A 267 5.58 -20.38 8.47
N THR A 268 6.62 -20.49 7.62
CA THR A 268 7.99 -20.10 8.00
C THR A 268 8.08 -18.64 8.48
N THR A 269 7.24 -17.75 7.92
CA THR A 269 7.15 -16.34 8.33
C THR A 269 6.80 -16.20 9.81
N PHE A 270 5.96 -17.07 10.38
CA PHE A 270 5.59 -16.99 11.79
C PHE A 270 6.80 -17.19 12.69
N PHE A 271 7.66 -18.14 12.34
CA PHE A 271 8.91 -18.38 13.07
C PHE A 271 9.86 -17.21 12.94
N VAL A 272 10.09 -16.72 11.71
CA VAL A 272 10.97 -15.57 11.46
C VAL A 272 10.54 -14.34 12.26
N VAL A 273 9.24 -14.02 12.25
CA VAL A 273 8.71 -12.87 12.99
C VAL A 273 8.78 -13.09 14.50
N THR A 274 8.49 -14.30 14.99
CA THR A 274 8.60 -14.63 16.42
C THR A 274 10.04 -14.48 16.92
N PHE A 275 11.02 -15.04 16.20
CA PHE A 275 12.42 -14.91 16.57
C PHE A 275 12.91 -13.46 16.47
N ALA A 276 12.49 -12.71 15.45
CA ALA A 276 12.82 -11.29 15.33
C ALA A 276 12.25 -10.47 16.50
N ALA A 277 11.01 -10.74 16.91
CA ALA A 277 10.38 -10.09 18.06
C ALA A 277 11.13 -10.42 19.36
N LEU A 278 11.41 -11.71 19.63
CA LEU A 278 12.16 -12.13 20.81
C LEU A 278 13.56 -11.50 20.84
N TYR A 279 14.26 -11.49 19.71
CA TYR A 279 15.58 -10.86 19.59
C TYR A 279 15.53 -9.36 19.90
N ALA A 280 14.53 -8.65 19.35
CA ALA A 280 14.35 -7.22 19.62
C ALA A 280 14.05 -6.95 21.11
N THR A 281 13.19 -7.76 21.73
CA THR A 281 12.87 -7.63 23.17
C THR A 281 14.09 -7.89 24.05
N HIS A 282 14.88 -8.93 23.76
CA HIS A 282 16.10 -9.22 24.51
C HIS A 282 17.14 -8.11 24.38
N ARG A 283 17.34 -7.58 23.16
CA ARG A 283 18.28 -6.47 22.93
C ARG A 283 17.86 -5.21 23.67
N GLY A 284 16.57 -4.88 23.68
CA GLY A 284 16.05 -3.74 24.45
C GLY A 284 16.33 -3.88 25.94
N ARG A 285 16.11 -5.07 26.52
CA ARG A 285 16.37 -5.35 27.94
C ARG A 285 17.85 -5.29 28.31
N SER A 286 18.75 -5.75 27.44
CA SER A 286 20.19 -5.64 27.64
C SER A 286 20.66 -4.17 27.70
N GLN A 287 20.13 -3.31 26.82
CA GLN A 287 20.44 -1.88 26.83
C GLN A 287 19.91 -1.15 28.06
N GLU A 288 18.75 -1.56 28.60
CA GLU A 288 18.25 -1.03 29.88
C GLU A 288 19.12 -1.47 31.07
N THR A 289 19.69 -2.68 31.03
CA THR A 289 20.52 -3.21 32.13
C THR A 289 21.93 -2.60 32.16
N GLU A 290 22.48 -2.21 31.01
CA GLU A 290 23.78 -1.52 30.90
C GLU A 290 23.72 -0.02 31.28
N ASN A 291 22.52 0.56 31.30
CA ASN A 291 22.31 1.98 31.63
C ASN A 291 21.89 2.22 33.11
N ILE A 292 21.98 1.19 33.97
CA ILE A 292 21.75 1.27 35.42
C ILE A 292 23.08 1.20 36.16
#